data_AF-A0A1G1G6D3-F1
#
_entry.id   AF-A0A1G1G6D3-F1
#
_cell.length_a   1.000
_cell.length_b   1.000
_cell.length_c   1.000
_cell.angle_alpha   90.00
_cell.angle_beta   90.00
_cell.angle_gamma   90.00
#
_symmetry.space_group_name_H-M   'P 1'
#
loop_
_entity.id
_entity.type
_entity.pdbx_description
1 polymer ?
#
loop_
_entity_poly.entity_id
_entity_poly.type
_entity_poly.pdbx_seq_one_letter_code
_entity_poly.pdbx_strand_id
1 'polypeptide(L)'
;MDSLYSLEPLSALINKHVKLKYLKNSGRDFKVGTVSLVSARYHEWGPADPYFMDKLIASASIPVVFPYVDLKTSRDVLVDGGVRNISPLSSAFDAQPDEIYVLLTSRLVKEGLKLPDSGVQEHDYEKWDDNWLGTKISGLDVLKRTIEILTDEIYLDDIRGALEWNEMIKNIETVKQASQTHTLPDEITKTISELTSKVKKRHVPLFVIAPQEWFGDENKSTEFSPGLIEQAINHGR
;
A
#
# COMPACT_ATOMS: atom_id res chain seq x y z
N MET A 1 -15.28 22.65 -8.81
CA MET A 1 -16.30 22.17 -7.86
C MET A 1 -15.67 21.04 -7.09
N ASP A 2 -15.63 21.21 -5.78
CA ASP A 2 -14.65 20.63 -4.86
C ASP A 2 -14.75 19.10 -4.73
N SER A 3 -13.62 18.42 -4.90
CA SER A 3 -13.45 16.98 -4.64
C SER A 3 -13.75 16.59 -3.19
N LEU A 4 -13.73 17.55 -2.27
CA LEU A 4 -14.08 17.39 -0.85
C LEU A 4 -15.53 16.97 -0.62
N TYR A 5 -16.47 17.29 -1.53
CA TYR A 5 -17.90 17.08 -1.31
C TYR A 5 -18.55 16.12 -2.31
N SER A 6 -17.82 15.65 -3.33
CA SER A 6 -18.40 14.80 -4.37
C SER A 6 -17.38 13.87 -5.00
N LEU A 7 -17.81 12.63 -5.24
CA LEU A 7 -17.08 11.64 -6.04
C LEU A 7 -17.29 11.82 -7.54
N GLU A 8 -18.16 12.73 -7.98
CA GLU A 8 -18.49 12.90 -9.41
C GLU A 8 -17.25 13.16 -10.29
N PRO A 9 -16.29 14.03 -9.92
CA PRO A 9 -15.11 14.26 -10.76
C PRO A 9 -14.23 13.01 -10.89
N LEU A 10 -14.00 12.29 -9.78
CA LEU A 10 -13.22 11.05 -9.75
C LEU A 10 -13.91 9.95 -10.56
N SER A 11 -15.22 9.79 -10.35
CA SER A 11 -16.06 8.85 -11.10
C SER A 11 -16.04 9.17 -12.60
N ALA A 12 -16.12 10.43 -12.99
CA ALA A 12 -16.06 10.85 -14.39
C ALA A 12 -14.70 10.51 -15.03
N LEU A 13 -13.58 10.74 -14.32
CA LEU A 13 -12.24 10.38 -14.80
C LEU A 13 -12.08 8.86 -14.95
N ILE A 14 -12.46 8.10 -13.93
CA ILE A 14 -12.39 6.63 -13.96
C ILE A 14 -13.26 6.10 -15.11
N ASN A 15 -14.50 6.55 -15.25
CA ASN A 15 -15.39 6.08 -16.33
C ASN A 15 -14.92 6.50 -17.74
N LYS A 16 -14.23 7.65 -17.84
CA LYS A 16 -13.63 8.11 -19.10
C LYS A 16 -12.49 7.20 -19.53
N HIS A 17 -11.55 6.91 -18.63
CA HIS A 17 -10.28 6.26 -18.97
C HIS A 17 -10.25 4.75 -18.74
N VAL A 18 -11.00 4.22 -17.78
CA VAL A 18 -11.08 2.80 -17.47
C VAL A 18 -12.25 2.17 -18.20
N LYS A 19 -11.99 1.10 -18.95
CA LYS A 19 -13.04 0.32 -19.62
C LYS A 19 -13.03 -1.11 -19.08
N LEU A 20 -14.11 -1.46 -18.37
CA LEU A 20 -14.25 -2.78 -17.74
C LEU A 20 -14.04 -3.95 -18.70
N LYS A 21 -14.49 -3.81 -19.96
CA LYS A 21 -14.27 -4.81 -21.01
C LYS A 21 -12.79 -5.11 -21.26
N TYR A 22 -11.90 -4.10 -21.17
CA TYR A 22 -10.47 -4.29 -21.38
C TYR A 22 -9.83 -4.94 -20.17
N LEU A 23 -10.25 -4.59 -18.94
CA LEU A 23 -9.78 -5.26 -17.73
C LEU A 23 -10.13 -6.75 -17.76
N LYS A 24 -11.40 -7.09 -18.06
CA LYS A 24 -11.88 -8.48 -18.14
C LYS A 24 -11.16 -9.32 -19.20
N ASN A 25 -10.78 -8.70 -20.32
CA ASN A 25 -10.18 -9.39 -21.46
C ASN A 25 -8.64 -9.26 -21.50
N SER A 26 -8.02 -8.67 -20.48
CA SER A 26 -6.58 -8.39 -20.47
C SER A 26 -5.70 -9.63 -20.29
N GLY A 27 -6.29 -10.74 -19.83
CA GLY A 27 -5.53 -11.94 -19.41
C GLY A 27 -4.70 -11.72 -18.13
N ARG A 28 -4.90 -10.60 -17.42
CA ARG A 28 -4.22 -10.26 -16.17
C ARG A 28 -5.20 -10.34 -15.01
N ASP A 29 -4.75 -10.92 -13.91
CA ASP A 29 -5.45 -10.80 -12.64
C ASP A 29 -5.33 -9.36 -12.14
N PHE A 30 -6.48 -8.71 -11.96
CA PHE A 30 -6.56 -7.34 -11.49
C PHE A 30 -7.43 -7.30 -10.24
N LYS A 31 -6.94 -6.63 -9.20
CA LYS A 31 -7.66 -6.47 -7.94
C LYS A 31 -7.50 -5.05 -7.42
N VAL A 32 -8.51 -4.59 -6.70
CA VAL A 32 -8.51 -3.32 -5.95
C VAL A 32 -8.97 -3.55 -4.53
N GLY A 33 -8.40 -2.82 -3.58
CA GLY A 33 -8.64 -2.98 -2.16
C GLY A 33 -9.56 -1.90 -1.60
N THR A 34 -10.53 -2.28 -0.78
CA THR A 34 -11.39 -1.33 -0.05
C THR A 34 -11.50 -1.73 1.40
N VAL A 35 -11.81 -0.77 2.27
CA VAL A 35 -12.22 -1.04 3.65
C VAL A 35 -13.69 -0.70 3.84
N SER A 36 -14.45 -1.65 4.40
CA SER A 36 -15.81 -1.39 4.88
C SER A 36 -15.76 -0.60 6.19
N LEU A 37 -16.42 0.55 6.23
CA LEU A 37 -16.63 1.30 7.47
C LEU A 37 -17.65 0.62 8.40
N VAL A 38 -18.51 -0.24 7.86
CA VAL A 38 -19.51 -0.97 8.64
C VAL A 38 -18.87 -2.15 9.38
N SER A 39 -18.07 -2.95 8.68
CA SER A 39 -17.46 -4.15 9.28
C SER A 39 -16.01 -3.98 9.70
N ALA A 40 -15.39 -2.83 9.39
CA ALA A 40 -13.97 -2.54 9.62
C ALA A 40 -13.00 -3.52 8.92
N ARG A 41 -13.45 -4.24 7.87
CA ARG A 41 -12.67 -5.27 7.17
C ARG A 41 -12.20 -4.79 5.81
N TYR A 42 -11.00 -5.23 5.45
CA TYR A 42 -10.43 -5.09 4.12
C TYR A 42 -10.98 -6.16 3.18
N HIS A 43 -11.27 -5.78 1.94
CA HIS A 43 -11.73 -6.67 0.88
C HIS A 43 -11.04 -6.34 -0.44
N GLU A 44 -10.70 -7.37 -1.21
CA GLU A 44 -10.22 -7.24 -2.57
C GLU A 44 -11.33 -7.56 -3.58
N TRP A 45 -11.37 -6.79 -4.66
CA TRP A 45 -12.37 -6.93 -5.70
C TRP A 45 -11.71 -7.03 -7.06
N GLY A 46 -12.16 -7.98 -7.88
CA GLY A 46 -11.71 -8.14 -9.27
C GLY A 46 -12.79 -7.74 -10.29
N PRO A 47 -12.43 -7.54 -11.57
CA PRO A 47 -13.34 -7.10 -12.63
C PRO A 47 -14.60 -7.95 -12.83
N ALA A 48 -14.63 -9.19 -12.35
CA ALA A 48 -15.79 -10.06 -12.40
C ALA A 48 -16.94 -9.61 -11.47
N ASP A 49 -16.65 -8.79 -10.45
CA ASP A 49 -17.65 -8.28 -9.52
C ASP A 49 -18.67 -7.36 -10.23
N PRO A 50 -19.99 -7.52 -9.98
CA PRO A 50 -21.01 -6.73 -10.66
C PRO A 50 -20.95 -5.23 -10.32
N TYR A 51 -20.40 -4.86 -9.16
CA TYR A 51 -20.23 -3.47 -8.69
C TYR A 51 -18.76 -3.05 -8.71
N PHE A 52 -17.95 -3.68 -9.57
CA PHE A 52 -16.51 -3.44 -9.60
C PHE A 52 -16.12 -1.97 -9.81
N MET A 53 -16.84 -1.23 -10.66
CA MET A 53 -16.52 0.17 -10.92
C MET A 53 -16.73 1.05 -9.68
N ASP A 54 -17.79 0.79 -8.90
CA ASP A 54 -18.04 1.52 -7.66
C ASP A 54 -16.97 1.19 -6.61
N LYS A 55 -16.53 -0.07 -6.55
CA LYS A 55 -15.45 -0.54 -5.66
C LYS A 55 -14.07 -0.02 -6.08
N LEU A 56 -13.84 0.16 -7.39
CA LEU A 56 -12.66 0.83 -7.92
C LEU A 56 -12.64 2.32 -7.51
N ILE A 57 -13.78 3.00 -7.59
CA ILE A 57 -13.91 4.38 -7.09
C ILE A 57 -13.64 4.41 -5.58
N ALA A 58 -14.24 3.49 -4.82
CA ALA A 58 -14.03 3.40 -3.37
C ALA A 58 -12.56 3.17 -3.02
N SER A 59 -11.86 2.30 -3.75
CA SER A 59 -10.43 2.02 -3.58
C SER A 59 -9.52 3.21 -3.86
N ALA A 60 -10.04 4.28 -4.47
CA ALA A 60 -9.32 5.54 -4.70
C ALA A 60 -9.88 6.70 -3.86
N SER A 61 -10.86 6.43 -2.99
CA SER A 61 -11.56 7.43 -2.17
C SER A 61 -10.91 7.54 -0.80
N ILE A 62 -9.74 8.17 -0.76
CA ILE A 62 -8.95 8.40 0.47
C ILE A 62 -9.78 9.24 1.44
N PRO A 63 -9.97 8.79 2.70
CA PRO A 63 -10.70 9.57 3.70
C PRO A 63 -10.12 10.98 3.90
N VAL A 64 -10.98 11.90 4.32
CA VAL A 64 -10.70 13.35 4.45
C VAL A 64 -10.54 14.10 3.11
N VAL A 65 -10.08 13.44 2.05
CA VAL A 65 -9.98 14.03 0.70
C VAL A 65 -11.26 13.80 -0.10
N PHE A 66 -11.81 12.59 -0.05
CA PHE A 66 -13.02 12.17 -0.77
C PHE A 66 -14.07 11.62 0.20
N PRO A 67 -15.37 11.74 -0.12
CA PRO A 67 -16.41 11.05 0.64
C PRO A 67 -16.40 9.55 0.34
N TYR A 68 -17.07 8.78 1.20
CA TYR A 68 -17.19 7.32 1.04
C TYR A 68 -18.10 6.94 -0.15
N VAL A 69 -18.00 5.70 -0.59
CA VAL A 69 -18.93 5.09 -1.55
C VAL A 69 -20.01 4.30 -0.80
N ASP A 70 -21.28 4.67 -0.99
CA ASP A 70 -22.45 3.97 -0.42
C ASP A 70 -22.94 2.86 -1.35
N LEU A 71 -22.71 1.61 -0.98
CA LEU A 71 -23.24 0.44 -1.66
C LEU A 71 -24.57 0.00 -1.01
N LYS A 72 -25.63 0.75 -1.29
CA LYS A 72 -26.97 0.53 -0.71
C LYS A 72 -27.50 -0.90 -0.87
N THR A 73 -27.18 -1.54 -1.99
CA THR A 73 -27.61 -2.92 -2.29
C THR A 73 -27.00 -3.94 -1.34
N SER A 74 -25.74 -3.76 -0.94
CA SER A 74 -25.06 -4.59 0.05
C SER A 74 -25.14 -4.04 1.48
N ARG A 75 -25.77 -2.88 1.68
CA ARG A 75 -25.82 -2.14 2.94
C ARG A 75 -24.43 -1.91 3.53
N ASP A 76 -23.50 -1.50 2.67
CA ASP A 76 -22.11 -1.28 3.04
C ASP A 76 -21.63 0.09 2.60
N VAL A 77 -20.60 0.60 3.29
CA VAL A 77 -19.97 1.88 3.03
C VAL A 77 -18.48 1.65 2.91
N LEU A 78 -17.92 1.96 1.75
CA LEU A 78 -16.54 1.64 1.41
C LEU A 78 -15.69 2.91 1.30
N VAL A 79 -14.44 2.78 1.74
CA VAL A 79 -13.36 3.76 1.55
C VAL A 79 -12.11 3.08 1.00
N ASP A 80 -11.09 3.88 0.73
CA ASP A 80 -9.78 3.43 0.27
C ASP A 80 -9.22 2.26 1.10
N GLY A 81 -8.65 1.27 0.42
CA GLY A 81 -8.03 0.09 1.03
C GLY A 81 -6.82 0.41 1.92
N GLY A 82 -6.12 1.50 1.60
CA GLY A 82 -4.86 1.91 2.21
C GLY A 82 -4.96 2.28 3.69
N VAL A 83 -6.17 2.52 4.22
CA VAL A 83 -6.34 2.72 5.67
C VAL A 83 -6.14 1.43 6.50
N ARG A 84 -6.02 0.28 5.83
CA ARG A 84 -5.76 -1.04 6.45
C ARG A 84 -4.63 -1.79 5.77
N ASN A 85 -4.53 -1.70 4.45
CA ASN A 85 -3.61 -2.51 3.65
C ASN A 85 -3.29 -1.77 2.35
N ILE A 86 -2.10 -1.18 2.28
CA ILE A 86 -1.65 -0.34 1.15
C ILE A 86 -0.92 -1.19 0.13
N SER A 87 -0.04 -2.07 0.60
CA SER A 87 0.69 -3.01 -0.24
C SER A 87 0.13 -4.39 0.06
N PRO A 88 -0.87 -4.89 -0.71
CA PRO A 88 -1.52 -6.18 -0.45
C PRO A 88 -0.60 -7.36 -0.79
N LEU A 89 0.56 -7.43 -0.12
CA LEU A 89 1.61 -8.40 -0.34
C LEU A 89 1.13 -9.80 0.00
N SER A 90 0.31 -9.94 1.05
CA SER A 90 -0.27 -11.24 1.40
C SER A 90 -1.02 -11.87 0.22
N SER A 91 -1.90 -11.12 -0.46
CA SER A 91 -2.63 -11.63 -1.61
C SER A 91 -1.72 -11.80 -2.85
N ALA A 92 -0.70 -10.96 -2.99
CA ALA A 92 0.32 -11.11 -4.02
C ALA A 92 1.12 -12.41 -3.83
N PHE A 93 1.52 -12.77 -2.61
CA PHE A 93 2.16 -14.05 -2.30
C PHE A 93 1.24 -15.25 -2.54
N ASP A 94 -0.04 -15.13 -2.16
CA ASP A 94 -1.05 -16.18 -2.35
C ASP A 94 -1.31 -16.51 -3.83
N ALA A 95 -1.09 -15.54 -4.74
CA ALA A 95 -1.14 -15.74 -6.18
C ALA A 95 0.01 -16.61 -6.73
N GLN A 96 0.93 -17.02 -5.86
CA GLN A 96 2.11 -17.82 -6.19
C GLN A 96 2.95 -17.26 -7.36
N PRO A 97 3.40 -16.00 -7.32
CA PRO A 97 4.19 -15.40 -8.40
C PRO A 97 5.66 -15.80 -8.36
N ASP A 98 6.35 -15.81 -9.49
CA ASP A 98 7.81 -16.04 -9.50
C ASP A 98 8.58 -14.91 -8.83
N GLU A 99 8.07 -13.67 -8.93
CA GLU A 99 8.63 -12.45 -8.36
C GLU A 99 7.54 -11.42 -8.06
N ILE A 100 7.80 -10.49 -7.13
CA ILE A 100 6.88 -9.41 -6.76
C ILE A 100 7.58 -8.06 -6.94
N TYR A 101 6.91 -7.15 -7.66
CA TYR A 101 7.30 -5.75 -7.77
C TYR A 101 6.33 -4.89 -6.95
N VAL A 102 6.88 -4.12 -6.03
CA VAL A 102 6.15 -3.12 -5.24
C VAL A 102 6.50 -1.76 -5.80
N LEU A 103 5.52 -1.11 -6.44
CA LEU A 103 5.67 0.24 -6.95
C LEU A 103 5.05 1.22 -5.96
N LEU A 104 5.91 2.00 -5.30
CA LEU A 104 5.48 3.07 -4.40
C LEU A 104 5.42 4.39 -5.15
N THR A 105 4.38 5.16 -4.87
CA THR A 105 4.26 6.56 -5.31
C THR A 105 4.72 7.54 -4.24
N SER A 106 5.04 7.07 -3.04
CA SER A 106 5.72 7.83 -1.98
C SER A 106 7.23 7.69 -2.11
N ARG A 107 7.96 8.73 -1.69
CA ARG A 107 9.42 8.70 -1.65
C ARG A 107 9.88 7.65 -0.63
N LEU A 108 10.93 6.91 -0.98
CA LEU A 108 11.58 5.96 -0.07
C LEU A 108 13.10 6.12 -0.18
N VAL A 109 13.70 6.72 0.84
CA VAL A 109 15.15 6.82 0.96
C VAL A 109 15.63 5.75 1.93
N LYS A 110 16.48 4.84 1.46
CA LYS A 110 17.02 3.78 2.30
C LYS A 110 18.23 4.29 3.09
N GLU A 111 18.31 3.89 4.36
CA GLU A 111 19.50 4.06 5.17
C GLU A 111 20.36 2.78 5.06
N GLY A 112 21.25 2.77 4.07
CA GLY A 112 22.00 1.57 3.71
C GLY A 112 21.09 0.48 3.15
N LEU A 113 21.00 -0.66 3.84
CA LEU A 113 20.13 -1.79 3.45
C LEU A 113 18.75 -1.76 4.12
N LYS A 114 18.54 -0.87 5.09
CA LYS A 114 17.29 -0.79 5.84
C LYS A 114 16.32 0.19 5.21
N LEU A 115 15.03 -0.14 5.32
CA LEU A 115 13.96 0.82 5.08
C LEU A 115 14.01 1.91 6.16
N PRO A 116 13.67 3.16 5.83
CA PRO A 116 13.63 4.24 6.82
C PRO A 116 12.55 3.95 7.87
N ASP A 117 12.65 4.58 9.04
CA ASP A 117 11.62 4.46 10.08
C ASP A 117 10.29 5.11 9.63
N SER A 118 10.37 6.20 8.86
CA SER A 118 9.23 6.92 8.28
C SER A 118 9.56 7.41 6.87
N GLY A 119 8.61 7.30 5.94
CA GLY A 119 8.63 7.92 4.62
C GLY A 119 7.95 9.29 4.59
N VAL A 120 7.24 9.67 5.66
CA VAL A 120 6.55 10.95 5.77
C VAL A 120 7.56 12.08 5.96
N GLN A 121 7.35 13.20 5.25
CA GLN A 121 8.13 14.41 5.46
C GLN A 121 7.96 14.95 6.89
N GLU A 122 9.08 15.29 7.52
CA GLU A 122 9.08 16.06 8.76
C GLU A 122 8.52 17.46 8.52
N HIS A 123 7.66 17.91 9.42
CA HIS A 123 7.14 19.27 9.39
C HIS A 123 7.93 20.14 10.35
N ASP A 124 8.21 21.38 9.95
CA ASP A 124 8.70 22.41 10.85
C ASP A 124 7.70 22.64 12.00
N TYR A 125 8.22 22.88 13.21
CA TYR A 125 7.39 23.07 14.40
C TYR A 125 6.43 24.25 14.24
N GLU A 126 6.84 25.31 13.55
CA GLU A 126 6.07 26.53 13.29
C GLU A 126 4.75 26.26 12.55
N LYS A 127 4.68 25.16 11.80
CA LYS A 127 3.42 24.68 11.18
C LYS A 127 2.40 24.22 12.22
N TRP A 128 2.89 23.71 13.35
CA TRP A 128 2.14 23.18 14.47
C TRP A 128 2.13 24.11 15.70
N ASP A 129 2.79 25.25 15.62
CA ASP A 129 2.72 26.30 16.64
C ASP A 129 1.39 27.04 16.50
N ASP A 130 0.44 26.72 17.38
CA ASP A 130 -0.88 27.34 17.39
C ASP A 130 -0.84 28.73 18.04
N ASN A 131 -1.81 29.57 17.71
CA ASN A 131 -1.99 30.83 18.42
C ASN A 131 -2.60 30.58 19.81
N TRP A 132 -2.52 31.58 20.69
CA TRP A 132 -3.05 31.47 22.06
C TRP A 132 -4.56 31.16 22.15
N LEU A 133 -5.31 31.35 21.05
CA LEU A 133 -6.73 31.04 20.94
C LEU A 133 -7.01 29.61 20.47
N GLY A 134 -5.99 28.86 20.02
CA GLY A 134 -6.12 27.50 19.52
C GLY A 134 -6.88 27.40 18.19
N THR A 135 -6.74 28.38 17.30
CA THR A 135 -7.55 28.47 16.06
C THR A 135 -6.76 28.26 14.77
N LYS A 136 -5.43 28.21 14.82
CA LYS A 136 -4.60 28.03 13.62
C LYS A 136 -4.60 26.57 13.17
N ILE A 137 -4.73 25.62 14.10
CA ILE A 137 -4.66 24.19 13.80
C ILE A 137 -6.02 23.57 14.08
N SER A 138 -6.66 23.06 13.03
CA SER A 138 -7.96 22.43 13.16
C SER A 138 -7.82 20.94 13.49
N GLY A 139 -8.89 20.36 14.05
CA GLY A 139 -8.97 18.90 14.21
C GLY A 139 -8.86 18.13 12.88
N LEU A 140 -9.21 18.76 11.75
CA LEU A 140 -9.02 18.18 10.42
C LEU A 140 -7.54 18.13 10.03
N ASP A 141 -6.73 19.11 10.44
CA ASP A 141 -5.29 19.12 10.15
C ASP A 141 -4.57 18.02 10.94
N VAL A 142 -4.95 17.84 12.22
CA VAL A 142 -4.47 16.73 13.04
C VAL A 142 -4.89 15.39 12.43
N LEU A 143 -6.17 15.23 12.06
CA LEU A 143 -6.67 13.99 11.47
C LEU A 143 -5.95 13.63 10.16
N LYS A 144 -5.74 14.60 9.27
CA LYS A 144 -4.96 14.39 8.03
C LYS A 144 -3.56 13.90 8.32
N ARG A 145 -2.86 14.54 9.26
CA ARG A 145 -1.50 14.14 9.64
C ARG A 145 -1.47 12.75 10.28
N THR A 146 -2.44 12.43 11.13
CA THR A 146 -2.54 11.10 11.73
C THR A 146 -2.78 10.03 10.67
N ILE A 147 -3.67 10.28 9.70
CA ILE A 147 -3.89 9.34 8.59
C ILE A 147 -2.61 9.15 7.78
N GLU A 148 -1.94 10.23 7.40
CA GLU A 148 -0.66 10.18 6.65
C GLU A 148 0.38 9.30 7.37
N ILE A 149 0.62 9.54 8.67
CA ILE A 149 1.55 8.75 9.50
C ILE A 149 1.12 7.29 9.58
N LEU A 150 -0.16 7.02 9.87
CA LEU A 150 -0.65 5.64 10.00
C LEU A 150 -0.55 4.87 8.68
N THR A 151 -0.87 5.53 7.56
CA THR A 151 -0.72 4.90 6.24
C THR A 151 0.74 4.63 5.91
N ASP A 152 1.65 5.55 6.25
CA ASP A 152 3.08 5.35 6.03
C ASP A 152 3.61 4.13 6.78
N GLU A 153 3.25 4.02 8.06
CA GLU A 153 3.62 2.87 8.90
C GLU A 153 3.10 1.56 8.32
N ILE A 154 1.82 1.52 7.89
CA ILE A 154 1.19 0.31 7.34
C ILE A 154 2.01 -0.24 6.16
N TYR A 155 2.36 0.59 5.18
CA TYR A 155 3.06 0.08 4.00
C TYR A 155 4.52 -0.27 4.29
N LEU A 156 5.20 0.50 5.15
CA LEU A 156 6.58 0.20 5.52
C LEU A 156 6.66 -1.14 6.25
N ASP A 157 5.74 -1.38 7.18
CA ASP A 157 5.65 -2.66 7.90
C ASP A 157 5.30 -3.83 7.00
N ASP A 158 4.38 -3.64 6.03
CA ASP A 158 4.07 -4.67 5.03
C ASP A 158 5.34 -5.09 4.26
N ILE A 159 6.13 -4.11 3.81
CA ILE A 159 7.37 -4.38 3.05
C ILE A 159 8.46 -4.96 3.96
N ARG A 160 8.68 -4.40 5.15
CA ARG A 160 9.65 -4.92 6.14
C ARG A 160 9.34 -6.38 6.44
N GLY A 161 8.09 -6.68 6.79
CA GLY A 161 7.64 -8.05 7.06
C GLY A 161 7.86 -8.98 5.88
N ALA A 162 7.57 -8.55 4.65
CA ALA A 162 7.81 -9.38 3.46
C ALA A 162 9.30 -9.65 3.22
N LEU A 163 10.18 -8.66 3.38
CA LEU A 163 11.63 -8.80 3.26
C LEU A 163 12.19 -9.73 4.34
N GLU A 164 11.79 -9.53 5.60
CA GLU A 164 12.20 -10.37 6.73
C GLU A 164 11.77 -11.82 6.55
N TRP A 165 10.54 -12.05 6.08
CA TRP A 165 10.07 -13.40 5.76
C TRP A 165 10.92 -14.04 4.66
N ASN A 166 11.22 -13.32 3.58
CA ASN A 166 12.08 -13.83 2.52
C ASN A 166 13.48 -14.19 3.03
N GLU A 167 14.08 -13.33 3.86
CA GLU A 167 15.38 -13.60 4.48
C GLU A 167 15.32 -14.84 5.38
N MET A 168 14.27 -14.98 6.20
CA MET A 168 14.06 -16.15 7.05
C MET A 168 13.95 -17.45 6.24
N ILE A 169 13.17 -17.46 5.15
CA ILE A 169 13.07 -18.65 4.28
C ILE A 169 14.42 -19.01 3.68
N LYS A 170 15.14 -18.02 3.13
CA LYS A 170 16.45 -18.23 2.54
C LYS A 170 17.45 -18.82 3.54
N ASN A 171 17.41 -18.35 4.79
CA ASN A 171 18.25 -18.87 5.86
C ASN A 171 17.88 -20.33 6.22
N ILE A 172 16.58 -20.66 6.31
CA ILE A 172 16.10 -22.04 6.53
C ILE A 172 16.56 -22.97 5.40
N GLU A 173 16.44 -22.53 4.14
CA GLU A 173 16.90 -23.30 2.98
C GLU A 173 18.41 -23.53 3.00
N THR A 174 19.19 -22.52 3.36
CA THR A 174 20.65 -22.61 3.49
C THR A 174 21.05 -23.63 4.55
N VAL A 175 20.40 -23.61 5.71
CA VAL A 175 20.64 -24.59 6.78
C VAL A 175 20.26 -26.01 6.32
N LYS A 176 19.13 -26.16 5.63
CA LYS A 176 18.69 -27.45 5.08
C LYS A 176 19.66 -28.01 4.03
N GLN A 177 20.26 -27.16 3.20
CA GLN A 177 21.29 -27.59 2.24
C GLN A 177 22.60 -27.98 2.97
N ALA A 178 23.01 -27.20 3.97
CA ALA A 178 24.18 -27.52 4.79
C ALA A 178 24.01 -28.85 5.53
N SER A 179 22.81 -29.15 6.04
CA SER A 179 22.50 -30.42 6.72
C SER A 179 22.53 -31.66 5.83
N GLN A 180 22.48 -31.49 4.50
CA GLN A 180 22.65 -32.61 3.55
C GLN A 180 24.11 -32.99 3.36
N THR A 181 25.03 -32.06 3.61
CA THR A 181 26.48 -32.27 3.45
C THR A 181 27.19 -32.55 4.78
N HIS A 182 26.55 -32.23 5.91
CA HIS A 182 27.07 -32.41 7.26
C HIS A 182 26.04 -33.05 8.17
N THR A 183 26.44 -34.06 8.94
CA THR A 183 25.57 -34.68 9.94
C THR A 183 25.28 -33.70 11.07
N LEU A 184 24.04 -33.21 11.14
CA LEU A 184 23.56 -32.41 12.27
C LEU A 184 23.08 -33.33 13.41
N PRO A 185 23.21 -32.91 14.68
CA PRO A 185 22.56 -33.57 15.80
C PRO A 185 21.05 -33.77 15.57
N ASP A 186 20.51 -34.91 16.03
CA ASP A 186 19.12 -35.30 15.78
C ASP A 186 18.09 -34.26 16.26
N GLU A 187 18.34 -33.62 17.40
CA GLU A 187 17.49 -32.56 17.96
C GLU A 187 17.39 -31.34 17.03
N ILE A 188 18.51 -30.98 16.40
CA ILE A 188 18.59 -29.85 15.46
C ILE A 188 17.87 -30.22 14.16
N THR A 189 18.09 -31.42 13.64
CA THR A 189 17.40 -31.92 12.44
C THR A 189 15.88 -31.96 12.63
N LYS A 190 15.42 -32.42 13.79
CA LYS A 190 13.99 -32.42 14.15
C LYS A 190 13.42 -31.00 14.20
N THR A 191 14.13 -30.08 14.85
CA THR A 191 13.71 -28.67 14.97
C THR A 191 13.61 -27.99 13.60
N ILE A 192 14.59 -28.19 12.72
CA ILE A 192 14.58 -27.65 11.35
C ILE A 192 13.41 -28.22 10.55
N SER A 193 13.16 -29.53 10.66
CA SER A 193 12.02 -30.18 9.99
C SER A 193 10.68 -29.62 10.47
N GLU A 194 10.51 -29.45 11.79
CA GLU A 194 9.32 -28.84 12.37
C GLU A 194 9.12 -27.40 11.91
N LEU A 195 10.17 -26.58 11.93
CA LEU A 195 10.14 -25.20 11.42
C LEU A 195 9.75 -25.17 9.95
N THR A 196 10.39 -25.98 9.11
CA THR A 196 10.08 -26.05 7.67
C THR A 196 8.64 -26.47 7.41
N SER A 197 8.10 -27.41 8.21
CA SER A 197 6.72 -27.87 8.06
C SER A 197 5.67 -26.83 8.49
N LYS A 198 6.01 -25.99 9.47
CA LYS A 198 5.13 -24.92 9.97
C LYS A 198 5.17 -23.70 9.06
N VAL A 199 6.33 -23.42 8.47
CA VAL A 199 6.52 -22.30 7.56
C VAL A 199 6.02 -22.70 6.17
N LYS A 200 4.72 -22.54 5.94
CA LYS A 200 4.06 -22.76 4.63
C LYS A 200 4.32 -21.63 3.62
N LYS A 201 5.43 -20.90 3.78
CA LYS A 201 5.83 -19.78 2.93
C LYS A 201 7.03 -20.19 2.08
N ARG A 202 7.13 -19.66 0.88
CA ARG A 202 8.32 -19.81 0.03
C ARG A 202 9.02 -18.47 -0.14
N HIS A 203 10.28 -18.53 -0.51
CA HIS A 203 11.01 -17.35 -0.94
C HIS A 203 10.44 -16.85 -2.28
N VAL A 204 10.15 -15.56 -2.36
CA VAL A 204 9.75 -14.87 -3.59
C VAL A 204 10.54 -13.57 -3.70
N PRO A 205 11.43 -13.40 -4.70
CA PRO A 205 12.14 -12.15 -4.92
C PRO A 205 11.20 -10.94 -4.88
N LEU A 206 11.53 -9.96 -4.03
CA LEU A 206 10.75 -8.74 -3.83
C LEU A 206 11.57 -7.53 -4.28
N PHE A 207 11.03 -6.76 -5.22
CA PHE A 207 11.65 -5.55 -5.74
C PHE A 207 10.80 -4.35 -5.37
N VAL A 208 11.35 -3.47 -4.53
CA VAL A 208 10.69 -2.21 -4.14
C VAL A 208 11.22 -1.09 -5.00
N ILE A 209 10.35 -0.49 -5.80
CA ILE A 209 10.63 0.62 -6.70
C ILE A 209 9.89 1.85 -6.16
N ALA A 210 10.63 2.91 -5.88
CA ALA A 210 10.09 4.13 -5.28
C ALA A 210 10.91 5.35 -5.73
N PRO A 211 10.30 6.54 -5.83
CA PRO A 211 11.04 7.79 -5.95
C PRO A 211 12.07 7.95 -4.82
N GLN A 212 13.28 8.41 -5.16
CA GLN A 212 14.32 8.75 -4.18
C GLN A 212 14.38 10.25 -3.89
N GLU A 213 13.77 11.05 -4.76
CA GLU A 213 13.72 12.50 -4.70
C GLU A 213 12.25 12.95 -4.65
N TRP A 214 12.02 14.07 -3.99
CA TRP A 214 10.75 14.77 -4.04
C TRP A 214 10.76 15.74 -5.23
N PHE A 215 9.62 15.86 -5.91
CA PHE A 215 9.41 16.90 -6.91
C PHE A 215 8.40 17.91 -6.35
N GLY A 216 8.86 19.13 -6.08
CA GLY A 216 8.08 20.22 -5.46
C GLY A 216 8.56 20.59 -4.05
N ASP A 217 8.16 21.78 -3.57
CA ASP A 217 8.60 22.35 -2.28
C ASP A 217 7.65 22.03 -1.11
N GLU A 218 6.39 21.68 -1.41
CA GLU A 218 5.39 21.33 -0.40
C GLU A 218 4.85 19.92 -0.69
N ASN A 219 4.95 18.99 0.27
CA ASN A 219 4.29 17.67 0.21
C ASN A 219 2.76 17.84 0.35
N LYS A 220 2.14 18.37 -0.69
CA LYS A 220 0.70 18.27 -0.89
C LYS A 220 0.48 17.07 -1.80
N SER A 221 0.22 15.91 -1.20
CA SER A 221 -0.25 14.71 -1.90
C SER A 221 -1.54 14.95 -2.72
N THR A 222 -2.20 16.09 -2.50
CA THR A 222 -3.37 16.58 -3.26
C THR A 222 -3.05 17.65 -4.32
N GLU A 223 -1.80 18.11 -4.44
CA GLU A 223 -1.38 19.12 -5.43
C GLU A 223 -0.98 18.43 -6.74
N PHE A 224 -1.97 18.25 -7.61
CA PHE A 224 -1.75 17.73 -8.96
C PHE A 224 -1.19 18.81 -9.90
N SER A 225 0.10 19.11 -9.78
CA SER A 225 0.81 20.03 -10.67
C SER A 225 1.33 19.30 -11.92
N PRO A 226 0.82 19.61 -13.13
CA PRO A 226 1.29 18.97 -14.37
C PRO A 226 2.80 19.14 -14.60
N GLY A 227 3.37 20.28 -14.20
CA GLY A 227 4.81 20.53 -14.33
C GLY A 227 5.65 19.64 -13.43
N LEU A 228 5.22 19.40 -12.18
CA LEU A 228 5.90 18.48 -11.27
C LEU A 228 5.77 17.02 -11.75
N ILE A 229 4.61 16.64 -12.29
CA ILE A 229 4.38 15.32 -12.91
C ILE A 229 5.32 15.12 -14.10
N GLU A 230 5.46 16.11 -14.99
CA GLU A 230 6.36 16.05 -16.13
C GLU A 230 7.83 15.95 -15.71
N GLN A 231 8.25 16.72 -14.70
CA GLN A 231 9.60 16.63 -14.14
C GLN A 231 9.90 15.23 -13.59
N ALA A 232 8.97 14.66 -12.81
CA ALA A 232 9.10 13.31 -12.27
C ALA A 232 9.19 12.25 -13.39
N ILE A 233 8.37 12.37 -14.44
CA ILE A 233 8.42 11.47 -15.61
C ILE A 233 9.75 11.58 -16.34
N ASN A 234 10.26 12.80 -16.54
CA ASN A 234 11.52 13.02 -17.25
C ASN A 234 12.74 12.53 -16.46
N HIS A 235 12.70 12.61 -15.13
CA HIS A 235 13.74 12.05 -14.28
C HIS A 235 13.78 10.51 -14.33
N GLY A 236 12.62 9.86 -14.48
CA GLY A 236 12.52 8.40 -14.56
C GLY A 236 12.79 7.78 -15.93
N ARG A 237 13.10 8.57 -16.96
CA ARG A 237 13.45 8.10 -18.32
C ARG A 237 14.95 8.00 -18.52
#